data_AF-A0A1D6PXC1-F1
#
_entry.id   AF-A0A1D6PXC1-F1
#
_cell.length_a   1.000
_cell.length_b   1.000
_cell.length_c   1.000
_cell.angle_alpha   90.00
_cell.angle_beta   90.00
_cell.angle_gamma   90.00
#
_symmetry.space_group_name_H-M   'P 1'
#
loop_
_entity.id
_entity.type
_entity.pdbx_description
1 polymer ?
#
loop_
_entity_poly.entity_id
_entity_poly.type
_entity_poly.pdbx_seq_one_letter_code
_entity_poly.pdbx_strand_id
1 'polypeptide(L)'
;MFDKQQIKGLYFNQTPSKDMALAAVSMRPIPLAPIMEKLSLTPENYGSVRRYFIQALDDHMLSPDAQEKLVRENPPDGIFKIKGGDHCPFFSKPQSLNKILLEIAQIQAPAALLKASSPEETAAAMVTGPAKS
;
A
#
# COMPACT_ATOMS: atom_id res chain seq x y z
N MET A 1 -15.39 -19.14 -9.89
CA MET A 1 -15.36 -17.72 -9.46
C MET A 1 -15.85 -17.69 -8.03
N PHE A 2 -15.21 -16.94 -7.14
CA PHE A 2 -15.67 -16.86 -5.74
C PHE A 2 -17.07 -16.25 -5.65
N ASP A 3 -17.90 -16.77 -4.76
CA ASP A 3 -19.18 -16.15 -4.44
C ASP A 3 -19.01 -14.92 -3.53
N LYS A 4 -20.09 -14.17 -3.32
CA LYS A 4 -20.06 -12.92 -2.53
C LYS A 4 -19.60 -13.13 -1.08
N GLN A 5 -19.91 -14.28 -0.46
CA GLN A 5 -19.49 -14.57 0.90
C GLN A 5 -18.00 -14.93 0.97
N GLN A 6 -17.51 -15.71 0.01
CA GLN A 6 -16.09 -16.02 -0.12
C GLN A 6 -15.27 -14.74 -0.40
N ILE A 7 -15.75 -13.88 -1.28
CA ILE A 7 -15.15 -12.57 -1.56
C ILE A 7 -15.06 -11.73 -0.28
N LYS A 8 -16.15 -11.66 0.48
CA LYS A 8 -16.17 -10.96 1.77
C LYS A 8 -15.15 -11.53 2.74
N GLY A 9 -15.14 -12.85 2.91
CA GLY A 9 -14.34 -13.53 3.91
C GLY A 9 -12.84 -13.55 3.61
N LEU A 10 -12.47 -13.59 2.33
CA LEU A 10 -11.08 -13.70 1.89
C LEU A 10 -10.43 -12.36 1.58
N TYR A 11 -11.13 -11.47 0.85
CA TYR A 11 -10.55 -10.21 0.38
C TYR A 11 -10.85 -9.02 1.29
N PHE A 12 -12.04 -9.02 1.91
CA PHE A 12 -12.66 -7.82 2.46
C PHE A 12 -13.15 -8.03 3.91
N ASN A 13 -12.49 -8.91 4.68
CA ASN A 13 -12.95 -9.29 6.01
C ASN A 13 -12.87 -8.13 7.02
N GLN A 14 -12.05 -7.12 6.76
CA GLN A 14 -11.93 -5.91 7.58
C GLN A 14 -12.47 -4.64 6.87
N THR A 15 -12.82 -4.74 5.59
CA THR A 15 -13.33 -3.64 4.78
C THR A 15 -14.78 -3.28 5.17
N PRO A 16 -15.13 -1.99 5.35
CA PRO A 16 -16.50 -1.58 5.59
C PRO A 16 -17.44 -2.04 4.47
N SER A 17 -18.62 -2.54 4.83
CA SER A 17 -19.55 -3.13 3.84
C SER A 17 -20.01 -2.17 2.74
N LYS A 18 -20.01 -0.86 3.00
CA LYS A 18 -20.31 0.17 1.99
C LYS A 18 -19.25 0.23 0.87
N ASP A 19 -17.98 -0.01 1.21
CA ASP A 19 -16.85 0.10 0.29
C ASP A 19 -16.69 -1.21 -0.51
N MET A 20 -17.15 -2.33 0.05
CA MET A 20 -17.22 -3.62 -0.65
C MET A 20 -18.12 -3.62 -1.88
N ALA A 21 -19.22 -2.84 -1.86
CA ALA A 21 -20.16 -2.81 -2.97
C ALA A 21 -19.48 -2.30 -4.24
N LEU A 22 -18.62 -1.28 -4.10
CA LEU A 22 -17.80 -0.75 -5.18
C LEU A 22 -16.77 -1.79 -5.66
N ALA A 23 -16.08 -2.46 -4.73
CA ALA A 23 -15.10 -3.47 -5.11
C ALA A 23 -15.74 -4.62 -5.88
N ALA A 24 -16.89 -5.13 -5.41
CA ALA A 24 -17.58 -6.28 -5.99
C ALA A 24 -18.01 -6.05 -7.45
N VAL A 25 -18.38 -4.83 -7.83
CA VAL A 25 -18.77 -4.52 -9.22
C VAL A 25 -17.56 -4.42 -10.17
N SER A 26 -16.37 -4.17 -9.63
CA SER A 26 -15.14 -4.04 -10.42
C SER A 26 -14.37 -5.36 -10.58
N MET A 27 -14.62 -6.36 -9.74
CA MET A 27 -13.86 -7.61 -9.78
C MET A 27 -14.13 -8.42 -11.05
N ARG A 28 -13.06 -9.04 -11.55
CA ARG A 28 -13.06 -9.94 -12.69
C ARG A 28 -12.40 -11.26 -12.31
N PRO A 29 -12.70 -12.37 -13.02
CA PRO A 29 -11.98 -13.62 -12.82
C PRO A 29 -10.47 -13.40 -12.94
N ILE A 30 -9.72 -13.94 -11.99
CA ILE A 30 -8.26 -13.88 -11.99
C ILE A 30 -7.73 -15.05 -12.85
N PRO A 31 -6.92 -14.79 -13.90
CA PRO A 31 -6.31 -15.86 -14.68
C PRO A 31 -5.22 -16.54 -13.84
N LEU A 32 -5.37 -17.84 -13.56
CA LEU A 32 -4.43 -18.58 -12.71
C LEU A 32 -3.12 -18.94 -13.42
N ALA A 33 -3.14 -19.16 -14.74
CA ALA A 33 -1.95 -19.60 -15.47
C ALA A 33 -0.77 -18.61 -15.36
N PRO A 34 -0.95 -17.28 -15.54
CA PRO A 34 0.12 -16.30 -15.31
C PRO A 34 0.63 -16.25 -13.86
N ILE A 35 -0.19 -16.59 -12.88
CA ILE A 35 0.19 -16.59 -11.46
C ILE A 35 1.11 -17.77 -11.13
N MET A 36 0.89 -18.91 -11.79
CA MET A 36 1.67 -20.13 -11.57
C MET A 36 2.94 -20.22 -12.42
N GLU A 37 3.15 -19.26 -13.32
CA GLU A 37 4.31 -19.22 -14.18
C GLU A 37 5.59 -19.01 -13.37
N LYS A 38 6.65 -19.76 -13.69
CA LYS A 38 7.94 -19.61 -13.01
C LYS A 38 8.65 -18.36 -13.53
N LEU A 39 9.02 -17.47 -12.61
CA LEU A 39 9.77 -16.26 -12.95
C LEU A 39 11.28 -16.51 -12.88
N SER A 40 12.01 -16.10 -13.91
CA SER A 40 13.47 -16.05 -13.93
C SER A 40 13.92 -14.64 -13.55
N LEU A 41 14.41 -14.49 -12.31
CA LEU A 41 14.82 -13.20 -11.75
C LEU A 41 16.35 -13.11 -11.71
N THR A 42 16.91 -11.93 -12.01
CA THR A 42 18.36 -11.72 -12.01
C THR A 42 18.78 -10.65 -10.99
N PRO A 43 19.99 -10.74 -10.42
CA PRO A 43 20.53 -9.71 -9.53
C PRO A 43 20.59 -8.33 -10.18
N GLU A 44 20.96 -8.25 -11.47
CA GLU A 44 21.18 -7.00 -12.19
C GLU A 44 19.87 -6.23 -12.43
N ASN A 45 18.75 -6.95 -12.55
CA ASN A 45 17.42 -6.37 -12.76
C ASN A 45 16.59 -6.39 -11.47
N TYR A 46 16.07 -7.56 -11.09
CA TYR A 46 15.18 -7.68 -9.93
C TYR A 46 15.90 -7.40 -8.60
N GLY A 47 17.18 -7.76 -8.51
CA GLY A 47 18.00 -7.53 -7.33
C GLY A 47 18.52 -6.11 -7.16
N SER A 48 18.47 -5.27 -8.21
CA SER A 48 19.00 -3.90 -8.17
C SER A 48 18.01 -2.88 -7.62
N VAL A 49 16.72 -3.24 -7.53
CA VAL A 49 15.67 -2.37 -7.02
C VAL A 49 15.44 -2.65 -5.53
N ARG A 50 15.37 -1.59 -4.72
CA ARG A 50 14.96 -1.70 -3.31
C ARG A 50 13.51 -2.17 -3.19
N ARG A 51 13.27 -3.18 -2.36
CA ARG A 51 11.96 -3.80 -2.15
C ARG A 51 11.54 -3.64 -0.71
N TYR A 52 10.28 -3.32 -0.50
CA TYR A 52 9.67 -3.28 0.82
C TYR A 52 8.41 -4.14 0.80
N PHE A 53 8.18 -4.88 1.88
CA PHE A 53 6.99 -5.72 2.02
C PHE A 53 6.07 -5.10 3.08
N ILE A 54 4.79 -4.95 2.77
CA ILE A 54 3.79 -4.47 3.72
C ILE A 54 2.88 -5.64 4.08
N GLN A 55 3.05 -6.19 5.29
CA GLN A 55 2.22 -7.28 5.79
C GLN A 55 0.87 -6.77 6.27
N ALA A 56 -0.21 -7.38 5.79
CA ALA A 56 -1.56 -7.18 6.28
C ALA A 56 -1.86 -8.31 7.28
N LEU A 57 -2.02 -7.98 8.56
CA LEU A 57 -2.03 -8.98 9.63
C LEU A 57 -3.35 -9.72 9.80
N ASP A 58 -4.42 -9.22 9.21
CA ASP A 58 -5.75 -9.84 9.21
C ASP A 58 -6.14 -10.31 7.80
N ASP A 59 -5.15 -10.56 6.93
CA ASP A 59 -5.35 -11.12 5.60
C ASP A 59 -5.73 -12.62 5.70
N HIS A 60 -6.93 -12.94 5.21
CA HIS A 60 -7.46 -14.30 5.18
C HIS A 60 -7.19 -15.03 3.86
N MET A 61 -6.81 -14.32 2.81
CA MET A 61 -6.42 -14.92 1.52
C MET A 61 -4.96 -15.37 1.55
N LEU A 62 -4.09 -14.57 2.17
CA LEU A 62 -2.68 -14.87 2.35
C LEU A 62 -2.34 -14.71 3.84
N SER A 63 -2.40 -15.82 4.58
CA SER A 63 -2.21 -15.81 6.04
C SER A 63 -0.87 -15.18 6.45
N PRO A 64 -0.75 -14.64 7.68
CA PRO A 64 0.51 -14.09 8.17
C PRO A 64 1.70 -15.04 8.01
N ASP A 65 1.52 -16.33 8.32
CA ASP A 65 2.57 -17.35 8.16
C ASP A 65 2.98 -17.53 6.68
N ALA A 66 2.03 -17.48 5.76
CA ALA A 66 2.31 -17.55 4.33
C ALA A 66 3.08 -16.30 3.86
N GLN A 67 2.70 -15.10 4.34
CA GLN A 67 3.45 -13.87 4.08
C GLN A 67 4.88 -13.93 4.63
N GLU A 68 5.06 -14.45 5.84
CA GLU A 68 6.39 -14.64 6.45
C GLU A 68 7.26 -15.63 5.65
N LYS A 69 6.65 -16.71 5.13
CA LYS A 69 7.35 -17.64 4.23
C LYS A 69 7.83 -16.93 2.96
N LEU A 70 6.98 -16.10 2.32
CA LEU A 70 7.38 -15.34 1.13
C LEU A 70 8.54 -14.38 1.41
N VAL A 71 8.48 -13.68 2.53
CA VAL A 71 9.54 -12.77 2.98
C VAL A 71 10.85 -13.52 3.23
N ARG A 72 10.79 -14.73 3.81
CA ARG A 72 11.99 -15.55 4.07
C ARG A 72 12.61 -16.07 2.78
N GLU A 73 11.79 -16.52 1.84
CA GLU A 73 12.23 -17.09 0.56
C GLU A 73 12.77 -16.01 -0.39
N ASN A 74 12.33 -14.77 -0.24
CA ASN A 74 12.75 -13.64 -1.07
C ASN A 74 12.83 -12.35 -0.25
N PRO A 75 13.92 -12.15 0.52
CA PRO A 75 14.04 -11.05 1.47
C PRO A 75 13.92 -9.65 0.84
N PRO A 76 13.08 -8.76 1.40
CA PRO A 76 13.05 -7.33 1.07
C PRO A 76 14.06 -6.53 1.92
N ASP A 77 14.29 -5.28 1.55
CA ASP A 77 15.11 -4.31 2.31
C ASP A 77 14.41 -3.80 3.59
N GLY A 78 13.10 -3.97 3.68
CA GLY A 78 12.33 -3.62 4.87
C GLY A 78 10.93 -4.21 4.88
N ILE A 79 10.37 -4.33 6.08
CA ILE A 79 9.05 -4.91 6.32
C ILE A 79 8.24 -3.95 7.18
N PHE A 80 7.02 -3.65 6.74
CA PHE A 80 6.03 -2.89 7.49
C PHE A 80 4.83 -3.78 7.81
N LYS A 81 4.06 -3.43 8.84
CA LYS A 81 2.90 -4.22 9.27
C LYS A 81 1.67 -3.33 9.45
N ILE A 82 0.53 -3.78 8.94
CA ILE A 82 -0.77 -3.15 9.10
C ILE A 82 -1.67 -4.07 9.93
N LYS A 83 -1.90 -3.68 11.19
CA LYS A 83 -2.90 -4.31 12.07
C LYS A 83 -4.31 -3.94 11.59
N GLY A 84 -5.23 -4.90 11.56
CA GLY A 84 -6.59 -4.72 11.05
C GLY A 84 -6.67 -4.60 9.52
N GLY A 85 -5.56 -4.83 8.80
CA GLY A 85 -5.55 -4.83 7.35
C GLY A 85 -5.93 -6.20 6.81
N ASP A 86 -6.94 -6.23 5.95
CA ASP A 86 -7.28 -7.42 5.15
C ASP A 86 -6.41 -7.49 3.88
N HIS A 87 -6.72 -8.43 2.97
CA HIS A 87 -6.03 -8.60 1.69
C HIS A 87 -6.03 -7.34 0.82
N CYS A 88 -6.97 -6.42 1.08
CA CYS A 88 -7.10 -5.15 0.38
C CYS A 88 -6.89 -3.99 1.36
N PRO A 89 -5.65 -3.76 1.87
CA PRO A 89 -5.38 -2.73 2.87
C PRO A 89 -5.70 -1.30 2.38
N PHE A 90 -5.79 -1.10 1.07
CA PHE A 90 -6.24 0.15 0.46
C PHE A 90 -7.75 0.43 0.66
N PHE A 91 -8.54 -0.59 1.02
CA PHE A 91 -9.93 -0.43 1.46
C PHE A 91 -10.07 -0.50 2.99
N SER A 92 -9.47 -1.50 3.64
CA SER A 92 -9.64 -1.69 5.09
C SER A 92 -8.85 -0.72 5.95
N LYS A 93 -7.65 -0.30 5.51
CA LYS A 93 -6.74 0.58 6.26
C LYS A 93 -6.03 1.61 5.37
N PRO A 94 -6.76 2.41 4.56
CA PRO A 94 -6.16 3.31 3.57
C PRO A 94 -5.20 4.34 4.19
N GLN A 95 -5.49 4.88 5.37
CA GLN A 95 -4.62 5.87 6.02
C GLN A 95 -3.31 5.24 6.50
N SER A 96 -3.36 4.03 7.09
CA SER A 96 -2.17 3.32 7.53
C SER A 96 -1.29 2.94 6.35
N LEU A 97 -1.91 2.44 5.27
CA LEU A 97 -1.20 2.12 4.03
C LEU A 97 -0.53 3.36 3.45
N ASN A 98 -1.27 4.47 3.33
CA ASN A 98 -0.74 5.73 2.81
C ASN A 98 0.45 6.25 3.64
N LYS A 99 0.34 6.20 4.98
CA LYS A 99 1.44 6.59 5.86
C LYS A 99 2.71 5.77 5.59
N ILE A 100 2.58 4.45 5.49
CA ILE A 100 3.71 3.55 5.21
C ILE A 100 4.32 3.83 3.84
N LEU A 101 3.49 4.06 2.80
CA LEU A 101 3.99 4.38 1.47
C LEU A 101 4.77 5.70 1.44
N LEU A 102 4.30 6.73 2.16
CA LEU A 102 5.01 8.00 2.32
C LEU A 102 6.33 7.82 3.07
N GLU A 103 6.35 6.99 4.11
CA GLU A 103 7.57 6.65 4.86
C GLU A 103 8.59 5.95 3.95
N ILE A 104 8.17 4.96 3.16
CA ILE A 104 9.02 4.28 2.17
C ILE A 104 9.56 5.28 1.15
N ALA A 105 8.71 6.18 0.63
CA ALA A 105 9.14 7.20 -0.33
C ALA A 105 10.21 8.13 0.26
N GLN A 106 10.12 8.46 1.55
CA GLN A 106 11.12 9.27 2.25
C GLN A 106 12.44 8.54 2.48
N ILE A 107 12.43 7.22 2.69
CA ILE A 107 13.66 6.40 2.73
C ILE A 107 14.36 6.41 1.36
N GLN A 108 13.59 6.58 0.29
CA GLN A 108 14.10 6.64 -1.07
C GLN A 108 14.47 8.03 -1.55
N ALA A 109 13.97 9.08 -0.89
CA ALA A 109 14.21 10.46 -1.29
C ALA A 109 15.72 10.78 -1.20
N PRO A 110 16.34 11.27 -2.29
CA PRO A 110 17.60 11.99 -2.20
C PRO A 110 17.45 13.13 -1.19
N ALA A 111 18.47 13.39 -0.37
CA ALA A 111 18.43 14.44 0.67
C ALA A 111 17.99 15.83 0.16
N ALA A 112 18.06 16.08 -1.15
CA ALA A 112 17.58 17.29 -1.81
C ALA A 112 16.04 17.46 -1.82
N LEU A 113 15.26 16.38 -1.82
CA LEU A 113 13.78 16.43 -1.86
C LEU A 113 13.14 16.67 -0.47
N LEU A 114 13.90 16.46 0.60
CA LEU A 114 13.42 16.62 1.99
C LEU A 114 13.40 18.08 2.47
N LYS A 115 13.94 19.04 1.69
CA LYS A 115 14.02 20.46 2.08
C LYS A 115 12.72 21.26 1.84
N ALA A 116 11.69 20.69 1.21
CA ALA A 116 10.47 21.42 0.86
C ALA A 116 9.38 21.35 1.95
N SER A 117 9.73 21.64 3.21
CA SER A 117 8.74 21.96 4.25
C SER A 117 9.39 22.74 5.40
N SER A 118 9.90 23.94 5.10
CA SER A 118 10.10 24.96 6.15
C SER A 118 8.76 25.69 6.36
N PRO A 119 8.31 25.93 7.61
CA PRO A 119 7.03 26.60 7.90
C PRO A 119 6.93 28.08 7.49
N GLU A 120 7.94 28.67 6.86
CA GLU A 120 7.98 30.12 6.65
C GLU A 120 7.07 30.65 5.54
N GLU A 121 6.50 29.80 4.68
CA GLU A 121 5.75 30.26 3.51
C GLU A 121 4.24 30.49 3.75
N THR A 122 3.76 30.41 5.00
CA THR A 122 2.35 30.70 5.35
C THR A 122 2.11 32.05 6.02
N ALA A 123 3.12 32.92 6.13
CA ALA A 123 2.99 34.23 6.80
C ALA A 123 2.92 35.45 5.86
N ALA A 124 3.08 35.30 4.55
CA ALA A 124 3.15 36.45 3.63
C ALA A 124 1.81 36.90 3.01
N ALA A 125 0.68 36.26 3.37
CA ALA A 125 -0.65 36.62 2.84
C ALA A 125 -1.53 37.37 3.87
N MET A 126 -0.95 38.31 4.61
CA MET A 126 -1.70 39.33 5.34
C MET A 126 -0.85 40.60 5.37
N VAL A 127 -1.49 41.76 5.16
CA VAL A 127 -0.93 43.12 5.14
C VAL A 127 -0.52 43.62 3.74
N THR A 128 -1.45 44.26 3.02
CA THR A 128 -1.55 45.73 2.93
C THR A 128 -2.69 46.11 1.99
N GLY A 129 -3.72 46.80 2.50
CA GLY A 129 -4.45 47.79 1.67
C GLY A 129 -3.54 49.00 1.40
N PRO A 130 -3.90 49.92 0.48
CA PRO A 130 -4.78 51.00 0.93
C PRO A 130 -5.76 51.59 -0.11
N ALA A 131 -6.73 52.28 0.51
CA ALA A 131 -7.59 53.41 0.15
C ALA A 131 -7.53 54.14 -1.23
N LYS A 132 -8.76 54.49 -1.65
CA LYS A 132 -9.27 55.74 -2.28
C LYS A 132 -8.76 56.18 -3.67
N SER A 133 -9.70 56.25 -4.61
CA SER A 133 -10.30 57.51 -5.10
C SER A 133 -11.72 57.27 -5.59
#